data_AF-A0A371I1D8-F1
#
_entry.id   AF-A0A371I1D8-F1
#
_cell.length_a   1.000
_cell.length_b   1.000
_cell.length_c   1.000
_cell.angle_alpha   90.00
_cell.angle_beta   90.00
_cell.angle_gamma   90.00
#
_symmetry.space_group_name_H-M   'P 1'
#
loop_
_entity.id
_entity.type
_entity.pdbx_description
1 polymer ?
#
loop_
_entity_poly.entity_id
_entity_poly.type
_entity_poly.pdbx_seq_one_letter_code
_entity_poly.pdbx_strand_id
1 'polypeptide(L)'
;MEGVQEDEDEEDEVEDIVRLKNGKKPTTSSIEVTSVAAKKKMSRGIKLVDYIYNHSMALNTMWKFTNKSELVRHGVTRFAVTFLTLQRLHKQKANHRRIFTSNKWVESRVAKDPKGKKATDIALMLSFWNVVYALRL
;
A
#
# COMPACT_ATOMS: atom_id res chain seq x y z
N MET A 1 39.02 16.05 -4.27
CA MET A 1 38.28 16.05 -5.53
C MET A 1 37.40 14.80 -5.50
N GLU A 2 36.19 14.92 -4.98
CA GLU A 2 35.16 13.89 -5.16
C GLU A 2 34.46 14.18 -6.47
N GLY A 3 34.47 13.19 -7.37
CA GLY A 3 33.86 13.28 -8.67
C GLY A 3 32.36 13.45 -8.53
N VAL A 4 31.86 14.54 -9.10
CA VAL A 4 30.44 14.79 -9.29
C VAL A 4 29.94 13.72 -10.26
N GLN A 5 29.06 12.85 -9.77
CA GLN A 5 28.38 11.83 -10.55
C GLN A 5 27.09 12.44 -11.12
N GLU A 6 27.27 13.47 -11.94
CA GLU A 6 26.33 13.92 -12.97
C GLU A 6 26.76 13.11 -14.22
N ASP A 7 25.93 12.34 -14.93
CA ASP A 7 25.17 12.87 -16.07
C ASP A 7 24.26 11.81 -16.74
N GLU A 8 24.17 10.56 -16.26
CA GLU A 8 23.37 9.54 -16.99
C GLU A 8 21.85 9.64 -16.73
N ASP A 9 21.44 10.22 -15.61
CA ASP A 9 20.03 10.20 -15.18
C ASP A 9 19.19 11.34 -15.76
N GLU A 10 19.80 12.46 -16.19
CA GLU A 10 19.10 13.56 -16.87
C GLU A 10 18.82 13.26 -18.35
N GLU A 11 19.74 12.57 -19.04
CA GLU A 11 19.59 12.19 -20.46
C GLU A 11 18.38 11.26 -20.69
N ASP A 12 18.18 10.29 -19.80
CA ASP A 12 17.01 9.39 -19.81
C ASP A 12 15.68 10.16 -19.65
N GLU A 13 15.66 11.23 -18.86
CA GLU A 13 14.45 12.02 -18.60
C GLU A 13 14.11 12.97 -19.75
N VAL A 14 15.12 13.59 -20.37
CA VAL A 14 14.91 14.46 -21.54
C VAL A 14 14.44 13.66 -22.76
N GLU A 15 14.97 12.45 -22.99
CA GLU A 15 14.49 11.58 -24.08
C GLU A 15 13.01 11.17 -23.90
N ASP A 16 12.61 10.80 -22.67
CA ASP A 16 11.24 10.44 -22.35
C ASP A 16 10.27 11.62 -22.59
N ILE A 17 10.66 12.84 -22.20
CA ILE A 17 9.86 14.06 -22.42
C ILE A 17 9.70 14.35 -23.92
N VAL A 18 10.78 14.18 -24.70
CA VAL A 18 10.76 14.38 -26.17
C VAL A 18 9.83 13.36 -26.84
N ARG A 19 9.79 12.11 -26.36
CA ARG A 19 8.88 11.07 -26.90
C ARG A 19 7.41 11.32 -26.57
N LEU A 20 7.10 11.77 -25.35
CA LEU A 20 5.72 12.09 -24.93
C LEU A 20 5.12 13.27 -25.72
N LYS A 21 5.95 14.27 -26.08
CA LYS A 21 5.50 15.42 -26.88
C LYS A 21 5.19 15.07 -28.35
N ASN A 22 5.74 13.98 -28.88
CA ASN A 22 5.64 13.62 -30.30
C ASN A 22 4.52 12.61 -30.65
N GLY A 23 3.61 12.28 -29.73
CA GLY A 23 2.35 11.57 -30.04
C GLY A 23 2.47 10.16 -30.65
N LYS A 24 3.66 9.54 -30.64
CA LYS A 24 3.89 8.22 -31.25
C LYS A 24 3.38 7.10 -30.34
N LYS A 25 2.42 6.31 -30.84
CA LYS A 25 1.75 5.24 -30.07
C LYS A 25 2.76 4.12 -29.71
N PRO A 26 2.79 3.63 -28.46
CA PRO A 26 3.84 2.68 -28.02
C PRO A 26 3.63 1.29 -28.61
N THR A 27 4.66 0.70 -29.21
CA THR A 27 4.72 -0.72 -29.59
C THR A 27 4.98 -1.61 -28.37
N THR A 28 4.77 -2.92 -28.46
CA THR A 28 4.89 -3.87 -27.32
C THR A 28 6.23 -3.78 -26.57
N SER A 29 7.36 -3.49 -27.26
CA SER A 29 8.64 -3.22 -26.61
C SER A 29 8.70 -1.87 -25.89
N SER A 30 8.02 -0.83 -26.41
CA SER A 30 7.87 0.45 -25.74
C SER A 30 7.00 0.37 -24.48
N ILE A 31 6.03 -0.55 -24.42
CA ILE A 31 5.22 -0.78 -23.21
C ILE A 31 6.07 -1.38 -22.09
N GLU A 32 6.95 -2.34 -22.42
CA GLU A 32 7.86 -2.92 -21.43
C GLU A 32 8.87 -1.89 -20.94
N VAL A 33 9.50 -1.13 -21.84
CA VAL A 33 10.45 -0.06 -21.50
C VAL A 33 9.79 1.02 -20.63
N THR A 34 8.59 1.47 -20.98
CA THR A 34 7.85 2.44 -20.15
C THR A 34 7.47 1.86 -18.78
N SER A 35 7.16 0.57 -18.68
CA SER A 35 6.90 -0.08 -17.39
C SER A 35 8.16 -0.18 -16.51
N VAL A 36 9.33 -0.39 -17.12
CA VAL A 36 10.62 -0.45 -16.41
C VAL A 36 11.04 0.94 -15.97
N ALA A 37 10.91 1.95 -16.82
CA ALA A 37 11.16 3.35 -16.47
C ALA A 37 10.22 3.83 -15.35
N ALA A 38 8.93 3.47 -15.40
CA ALA A 38 7.98 3.76 -14.33
C ALA A 38 8.38 3.11 -13.00
N LYS A 39 8.81 1.84 -13.01
CA LYS A 39 9.33 1.16 -11.82
C LYS A 39 10.59 1.84 -11.27
N LYS A 40 11.52 2.27 -12.13
CA LYS A 40 12.75 3.02 -11.73
C LYS A 40 12.37 4.33 -11.03
N LYS A 41 11.48 5.13 -11.64
CA LYS A 41 10.97 6.40 -11.07
C LYS A 41 10.24 6.19 -9.73
N MET A 42 9.38 5.17 -9.62
CA MET A 42 8.72 4.81 -8.36
C MET A 42 9.72 4.42 -7.27
N SER A 43 10.73 3.61 -7.60
CA SER A 43 11.76 3.21 -6.64
C SER A 43 12.54 4.42 -6.11
N ARG A 44 12.89 5.38 -6.97
CA ARG A 44 13.53 6.64 -6.56
C ARG A 44 12.62 7.44 -5.61
N GLY A 45 11.34 7.58 -5.95
CA GLY A 45 10.37 8.27 -5.08
C GLY A 45 10.23 7.63 -3.70
N ILE A 46 10.19 6.29 -3.63
CA ILE A 46 10.14 5.55 -2.36
C ILE A 46 11.39 5.83 -1.51
N LYS A 47 12.59 5.77 -2.12
CA LYS A 47 13.85 6.06 -1.41
C LYS A 47 13.88 7.49 -0.87
N LEU A 48 13.39 8.46 -1.64
CA LEU A 48 13.33 9.87 -1.21
C LEU A 48 12.37 10.05 -0.02
N VAL A 49 11.17 9.48 -0.11
CA VAL A 49 10.18 9.53 0.98
C VAL A 49 10.75 8.87 2.25
N ASP A 50 11.36 7.70 2.11
CA ASP A 50 12.00 6.99 3.22
C ASP A 50 13.10 7.82 3.88
N TYR A 51 13.98 8.43 3.09
CA TYR A 51 15.01 9.34 3.60
C TYR A 51 14.42 10.50 4.40
N ILE A 52 13.40 11.18 3.88
CA ILE A 52 12.75 12.32 4.54
C ILE A 52 12.15 11.91 5.89
N TYR A 53 11.43 10.79 5.94
CA TYR A 53 10.75 10.37 7.17
C TYR A 53 11.70 9.76 8.22
N ASN A 54 12.86 9.23 7.80
CA ASN A 54 13.85 8.65 8.72
C ASN A 54 14.88 9.66 9.27
N HIS A 55 14.94 10.89 8.74
CA HIS A 55 15.89 11.93 9.18
C HIS A 55 15.18 13.16 9.72
N SER A 56 15.37 13.45 11.01
CA SER A 56 14.67 14.54 11.72
C SER A 56 14.88 15.94 11.11
N MET A 57 16.11 16.24 10.66
CA MET A 57 16.42 17.51 9.99
C MET A 57 15.69 17.64 8.66
N ALA A 58 15.69 16.59 7.83
CA ALA A 58 14.99 16.58 6.55
C ALA A 58 13.48 16.71 6.75
N LEU A 59 12.91 15.96 7.68
CA LEU A 59 11.48 16.02 8.04
C LEU A 59 11.06 17.42 8.49
N ASN A 60 11.81 18.02 9.43
CA ASN A 60 11.50 19.36 9.95
C ASN A 60 11.65 20.44 8.88
N THR A 61 12.62 20.27 7.98
CA THR A 61 12.81 21.18 6.84
C THR A 61 11.62 21.07 5.89
N MET A 62 11.24 19.86 5.47
CA MET A 62 10.07 19.62 4.63
C MET A 62 8.82 20.25 5.23
N TRP A 63 8.54 20.05 6.52
CA TRP A 63 7.39 20.67 7.18
C TRP A 63 7.37 22.21 7.14
N LYS A 64 8.53 22.87 7.18
CA LYS A 64 8.61 24.33 7.03
C LYS A 64 8.26 24.77 5.61
N PHE A 65 8.76 24.04 4.60
CA PHE A 65 8.53 24.37 3.20
C PHE A 65 7.12 24.02 2.71
N THR A 66 6.50 22.98 3.27
CA THR A 66 5.19 22.49 2.82
C THR A 66 4.02 22.95 3.70
N ASN A 67 4.25 23.90 4.62
CA ASN A 67 3.27 24.29 5.63
C ASN A 67 2.69 23.09 6.40
N LYS A 68 3.57 22.15 6.76
CA LYS A 68 3.25 20.88 7.45
C LYS A 68 2.33 19.95 6.64
N SER A 69 2.24 20.11 5.32
CA SER A 69 1.55 19.13 4.47
C SER A 69 2.31 17.81 4.49
N GLU A 70 1.60 16.71 4.74
CA GLU A 70 2.16 15.35 4.72
C GLU A 70 2.41 14.89 3.27
N LEU A 71 3.55 14.25 3.03
CA LEU A 71 3.81 13.55 1.75
C LEU A 71 2.97 12.28 1.64
N VAL A 72 2.86 11.53 2.74
CA VAL A 72 1.99 10.35 2.85
C VAL A 72 0.83 10.70 3.74
N ARG A 73 -0.39 10.68 3.17
CA ARG A 73 -1.62 10.89 3.94
C ARG A 73 -1.93 9.63 4.74
N HIS A 74 -1.35 9.52 5.93
CA HIS A 74 -1.44 8.33 6.78
C HIS A 74 -2.90 7.91 7.04
N GLY A 75 -3.82 8.89 7.15
CA GLY A 75 -5.26 8.64 7.26
C GLY A 75 -5.80 7.84 6.08
N VAL A 76 -5.61 8.31 4.85
CA VAL A 76 -6.15 7.66 3.63
C VAL A 76 -5.52 6.29 3.41
N THR A 77 -4.21 6.14 3.64
CA THR A 77 -3.53 4.85 3.52
C THR A 77 -4.05 3.85 4.55
N ARG A 78 -4.22 4.26 5.82
CA ARG A 78 -4.79 3.39 6.86
C ARG A 78 -6.22 2.97 6.53
N PHE A 79 -7.07 3.89 6.09
CA PHE A 79 -8.44 3.57 5.68
C PHE A 79 -8.47 2.61 4.49
N ALA A 80 -7.65 2.85 3.46
CA ALA A 80 -7.55 1.97 2.30
C ALA A 80 -7.06 0.56 2.68
N VAL A 81 -6.04 0.45 3.54
CA VAL A 81 -5.53 -0.83 4.03
C VAL A 81 -6.59 -1.58 4.86
N THR A 82 -7.28 -0.91 5.77
CA THR A 82 -8.37 -1.51 6.55
C THR A 82 -9.50 -1.97 5.64
N PHE A 83 -9.90 -1.15 4.67
CA PHE A 83 -10.94 -1.48 3.69
C PHE A 83 -10.58 -2.71 2.86
N LEU A 84 -9.38 -2.74 2.27
CA LEU A 84 -8.90 -3.89 1.49
C LEU A 84 -8.81 -5.16 2.34
N THR A 85 -8.39 -5.03 3.60
CA THR A 85 -8.38 -6.14 4.56
C THR A 85 -9.79 -6.69 4.81
N LEU A 86 -10.76 -5.81 5.05
CA LEU A 86 -12.17 -6.18 5.26
C LEU A 86 -12.79 -6.83 4.01
N GLN A 87 -12.48 -6.32 2.82
CA GLN A 87 -12.91 -6.94 1.56
C GLN A 87 -12.35 -8.36 1.39
N ARG A 88 -11.06 -8.57 1.68
CA ARG A 88 -10.44 -9.91 1.64
C ARG A 88 -11.05 -10.84 2.69
N LEU A 89 -11.29 -10.33 3.90
CA LEU A 89 -11.94 -11.07 4.99
C LEU A 89 -13.33 -11.55 4.56
N HIS A 90 -14.14 -10.68 3.95
CA HIS A 90 -15.47 -11.03 3.44
C HIS A 90 -15.41 -12.07 2.33
N LYS A 91 -14.48 -11.90 1.36
CA LYS A 91 -14.29 -12.87 0.26
C LYS A 91 -14.00 -14.29 0.81
N GLN A 92 -13.35 -14.37 1.97
CA GLN A 92 -12.99 -15.62 2.64
C GLN A 92 -13.91 -15.94 3.84
N LYS A 93 -15.10 -15.34 3.94
CA LYS A 93 -16.04 -15.49 5.07
C LYS A 93 -16.28 -16.95 5.47
N ALA A 94 -16.57 -17.81 4.49
CA ALA A 94 -16.85 -19.22 4.76
C ALA A 94 -15.67 -19.94 5.40
N ASN A 95 -14.45 -19.65 4.92
CA ASN A 95 -13.22 -20.24 5.45
C ASN A 95 -12.95 -19.76 6.87
N HIS A 96 -13.13 -18.47 7.16
CA HIS A 96 -13.00 -17.94 8.52
C HIS A 96 -14.01 -18.58 9.46
N ARG A 97 -15.30 -18.64 9.08
CA ARG A 97 -16.33 -19.32 9.90
C ARG A 97 -15.96 -20.78 10.18
N ARG A 98 -15.44 -21.51 9.19
CA ARG A 98 -14.97 -22.90 9.37
C ARG A 98 -13.84 -23.01 10.39
N ILE A 99 -12.90 -22.05 10.44
CA ILE A 99 -11.85 -22.03 11.47
C ILE A 99 -12.51 -21.98 12.85
N PHE A 100 -13.41 -21.00 13.07
CA PHE A 100 -14.04 -20.78 14.37
C PHE A 100 -15.05 -21.86 14.79
N THR A 101 -15.51 -22.71 13.88
CA THR A 101 -16.35 -23.89 14.19
C THR A 101 -15.60 -25.21 14.16
N SER A 102 -14.30 -25.22 13.85
CA SER A 102 -13.52 -26.46 13.76
C SER A 102 -13.20 -27.02 15.14
N ASN A 103 -13.15 -28.35 15.27
CA ASN A 103 -12.73 -29.01 16.52
C ASN A 103 -11.35 -28.51 16.96
N LYS A 104 -10.42 -28.31 16.02
CA LYS A 104 -9.09 -27.74 16.27
C LYS A 104 -9.15 -26.38 16.96
N TRP A 105 -10.10 -25.51 16.61
CA TRP A 105 -10.31 -24.25 17.30
C TRP A 105 -10.98 -24.46 18.66
N VAL A 106 -12.11 -25.16 18.70
CA VAL A 106 -12.92 -25.36 19.92
C VAL A 106 -12.12 -26.00 21.05
N GLU A 107 -11.24 -26.94 20.73
CA GLU A 107 -10.38 -27.64 21.69
C GLU A 107 -9.18 -26.81 22.14
N SER A 108 -8.81 -25.77 21.36
CA SER A 108 -7.63 -24.96 21.62
C SER A 108 -7.74 -24.13 22.90
N ARG A 109 -6.59 -23.88 23.53
CA ARG A 109 -6.49 -22.96 24.67
C ARG A 109 -6.92 -21.54 24.29
N VAL A 110 -6.54 -21.08 23.09
CA VAL A 110 -6.83 -19.71 22.62
C VAL A 110 -8.32 -19.45 22.42
N ALA A 111 -9.11 -20.46 22.06
CA ALA A 111 -10.57 -20.32 21.95
C ALA A 111 -11.25 -20.15 23.33
N LYS A 112 -10.66 -20.71 24.39
CA LYS A 112 -11.19 -20.65 25.75
C LYS A 112 -10.88 -19.31 26.43
N ASP A 113 -9.84 -18.60 25.98
CA ASP A 113 -9.47 -17.28 26.49
C ASP A 113 -10.53 -16.21 26.13
N PRO A 114 -10.69 -15.15 26.95
CA PRO A 114 -11.69 -14.10 26.70
C PRO A 114 -11.59 -13.45 25.32
N LYS A 115 -10.39 -13.32 24.77
CA LYS A 115 -10.16 -12.78 23.42
C LYS A 115 -10.64 -13.74 22.32
N GLY A 116 -10.41 -15.05 22.48
CA GLY A 116 -10.86 -16.06 21.52
C GLY A 116 -12.37 -16.22 21.51
N LYS A 117 -13.02 -16.14 22.68
CA LYS A 117 -14.49 -16.12 22.78
C LYS A 117 -15.07 -14.94 22.01
N LYS A 118 -14.59 -13.72 22.26
CA LYS A 118 -15.01 -12.52 21.51
C LYS A 118 -14.78 -12.65 20.00
N ALA A 119 -13.63 -13.19 19.59
CA ALA A 119 -13.34 -13.41 18.18
C ALA A 119 -14.31 -14.41 17.54
N THR A 120 -14.65 -15.49 18.25
CA THR A 120 -15.64 -16.49 17.83
C THR A 120 -17.02 -15.86 17.69
N ASP A 121 -17.45 -15.06 18.67
CA ASP A 121 -18.74 -14.36 18.62
C ASP A 121 -18.83 -13.45 17.40
N ILE A 122 -17.80 -12.62 17.14
CA ILE A 122 -17.74 -11.73 15.98
C ILE A 122 -17.77 -12.53 14.66
N ALA A 123 -16.98 -13.60 14.58
CA ALA A 123 -16.89 -14.41 13.36
C ALA A 123 -18.21 -15.15 13.05
N LEU A 124 -19.00 -15.48 14.06
CA LEU A 124 -20.30 -16.14 13.90
C LEU A 124 -21.47 -15.16 13.79
N MET A 125 -21.28 -13.89 14.16
CA MET A 125 -22.29 -12.85 14.13
C MET A 125 -22.67 -12.45 12.69
N LEU A 126 -23.95 -12.61 12.33
CA LEU A 126 -24.43 -12.30 10.99
C LEU A 126 -24.36 -10.80 10.65
N SER A 127 -24.71 -9.93 11.60
CA SER A 127 -24.71 -8.48 11.41
C SER A 127 -23.31 -7.94 11.06
N PHE A 128 -22.25 -8.49 11.65
CA PHE A 128 -20.88 -8.15 11.30
C PHE A 128 -20.63 -8.35 9.80
N TRP A 129 -20.96 -9.53 9.26
CA TRP A 129 -20.73 -9.82 7.86
C TRP A 129 -21.60 -8.99 6.92
N ASN A 130 -22.80 -8.58 7.34
CA ASN A 130 -23.66 -7.70 6.55
C ASN A 130 -23.08 -6.29 6.44
N VAL A 131 -22.51 -5.75 7.52
CA VAL A 131 -21.79 -4.47 7.49
C VAL A 131 -20.56 -4.56 6.59
N VAL A 132 -19.79 -5.64 6.70
CA VAL A 132 -18.61 -5.84 5.83
C VAL A 132 -19.02 -6.01 4.36
N TYR A 133 -20.17 -6.63 4.08
CA TYR A 133 -20.73 -6.69 2.73
C TYR A 133 -21.14 -5.32 2.20
N ALA A 134 -21.75 -4.47 3.02
CA ALA A 134 -22.13 -3.11 2.63
C ALA A 134 -20.92 -2.25 2.24
N LEU A 135 -19.75 -2.49 2.83
CA LEU A 135 -18.48 -1.87 2.44
C LEU A 135 -17.95 -2.35 1.08
N ARG A 136 -18.63 -3.27 0.38
CA ARG A 136 -18.24 -3.71 -0.96
C ARG A 136 -18.83 -2.83 -2.07
N LEU A 137 -19.91 -2.09 -1.78
CA LEU A 137 -20.60 -1.16 -2.69
C LEU A 137 -19.84 0.16 -2.79
#